data_AF-A0AAW8ARA8-F1
#
_entry.id   AF-A0AAW8ARA8-F1
#
_cell.length_a   1.000
_cell.length_b   1.000
_cell.length_c   1.000
_cell.angle_alpha   90.00
_cell.angle_beta   90.00
_cell.angle_gamma   90.00
#
_symmetry.space_group_name_H-M   'P 1'
#
loop_
_entity.id
_entity.type
_entity.pdbx_description
1 polymer ?
#
loop_
_entity_poly.entity_id
_entity_poly.type
_entity_poly.pdbx_seq_one_letter_code
_entity_poly.pdbx_strand_id
1 'polypeptide(L)' 'MDIVVNEELKAYIDPLTPDELDALERSILAEGCRDALVLWNDLLIDGHNRYAICQKHGLPFNTIQAT' A
#
# COMPACT_ATOMS: atom_id res chain seq x y z
N MET A 1 -3.24 14.47 -3.06
CA MET A 1 -4.14 13.43 -3.60
C MET A 1 -4.64 12.69 -2.39
N ASP A 2 -5.94 12.74 -2.12
CA ASP A 2 -6.52 12.06 -0.98
C ASP A 2 -6.89 10.65 -1.43
N ILE A 3 -6.13 9.64 -0.98
CA ILE A 3 -6.43 8.23 -1.27
C ILE A 3 -7.40 7.74 -0.20
N VAL A 4 -8.53 7.20 -0.65
CA VAL A 4 -9.58 6.63 0.20
C VAL A 4 -9.30 5.16 0.43
N VAL A 5 -9.22 4.75 1.69
CA VAL A 5 -9.12 3.34 2.08
C VAL A 5 -10.51 2.87 2.51
N ASN A 6 -11.02 1.84 1.83
CA ASN A 6 -12.25 1.16 2.24
C ASN A 6 -11.91 -0.04 3.11
N GLU A 7 -12.32 -0.02 4.38
CA GLU A 7 -11.99 -1.09 5.33
C GLU A 7 -12.67 -2.43 5.01
N GLU A 8 -13.84 -2.43 4.36
CA GLU A 8 -14.47 -3.67 3.88
C GLU A 8 -13.61 -4.30 2.77
N LEU A 9 -13.17 -3.50 1.81
CA LEU A 9 -12.31 -3.96 0.70
C LEU A 9 -10.97 -4.50 1.22
N LYS A 10 -10.36 -3.79 2.18
CA LYS A 10 -9.13 -4.21 2.85
C LYS A 10 -9.32 -5.52 3.64
N ALA A 11 -10.47 -5.72 4.29
CA ALA A 11 -10.78 -6.93 5.05
C ALA A 11 -11.00 -8.17 4.17
N TYR A 12 -11.27 -8.01 2.87
CA TYR A 12 -11.34 -9.14 1.92
C TYR A 12 -9.95 -9.69 1.53
N ILE A 13 -8.87 -9.00 1.88
CA ILE A 13 -7.50 -9.43 1.59
C ILE A 13 -6.95 -10.13 2.83
N ASP A 14 -6.36 -11.31 2.65
CA ASP A 14 -5.67 -12.01 3.74
C ASP A 14 -4.56 -11.09 4.32
N PRO A 15 -4.56 -10.87 5.65
CA PRO A 15 -3.57 -9.99 6.26
C PRO A 15 -2.19 -10.65 6.20
N LEU A 16 -1.15 -9.80 6.07
CA LEU A 16 0.21 -10.26 6.26
C LEU A 16 0.42 -10.69 7.72
N THR A 17 1.20 -11.75 7.90
CA THR A 17 1.78 -12.08 9.20
C THR A 17 2.72 -10.95 9.65
N PRO A 18 3.03 -10.83 10.96
CA PRO A 18 3.97 -9.83 11.45
C PRO A 18 5.34 -9.89 10.74
N ASP A 19 5.87 -11.10 10.52
CA ASP A 19 7.17 -11.28 9.87
C ASP A 19 7.16 -10.83 8.40
N GLU A 20 6.06 -11.07 7.68
CA GLU A 20 5.88 -10.61 6.30
C GLU A 20 5.74 -9.09 6.23
N LEU A 21 5.02 -8.49 7.17
CA LEU A 21 4.88 -7.03 7.26
C LEU A 21 6.23 -6.37 7.56
N ASP A 22 7.01 -6.92 8.49
CA ASP A 22 8.35 -6.46 8.83
C ASP A 22 9.32 -6.61 7.65
N ALA A 23 9.23 -7.71 6.91
CA ALA A 23 10.02 -7.93 5.70
C ALA A 23 9.66 -6.91 4.61
N LEU A 24 8.37 -6.63 4.41
CA LEU A 24 7.90 -5.61 3.48
C LEU A 24 8.39 -4.21 3.88
N GLU A 25 8.29 -3.84 5.16
CA GLU A 25 8.74 -2.54 5.66
C GLU A 25 10.25 -2.36 5.46
N ARG A 26 11.06 -3.37 5.77
CA ARG A 26 12.52 -3.33 5.48
C ARG A 26 12.81 -3.14 4.00
N SER A 27 12.09 -3.86 3.12
CA SER A 27 12.26 -3.75 1.67
C SER A 27 11.93 -2.34 1.17
N ILE A 28 10.80 -1.77 1.60
CA ILE A 28 10.39 -0.42 1.23
C ILE A 28 11.37 0.65 1.74
N LEU A 29 11.90 0.49 2.95
CA LEU A 29 12.90 1.42 3.50
C LEU A 29 14.24 1.36 2.75
N ALA A 30 14.63 0.18 2.27
CA ALA A 30 15.90 -0.01 1.57
C ALA A 30 15.83 0.37 0.08
N GLU A 31 14.71 0.05 -0.58
CA GLU A 31 14.58 0.09 -2.04
C GLU A 31 13.49 1.06 -2.54
N GLY A 32 12.71 1.65 -1.63
CA GLY A 32 11.54 2.46 -1.94
C GLY A 32 10.29 1.64 -2.28
N CYS A 33 9.15 2.32 -2.44
CA CYS A 33 7.89 1.70 -2.86
C CYS A 33 7.88 1.45 -4.38
N ARG A 34 8.62 0.42 -4.81
CA ARG A 34 8.83 0.10 -6.23
C ARG A 34 7.54 -0.21 -6.98
N ASP A 35 6.68 -1.02 -6.36
CA ASP A 35 5.40 -1.41 -6.95
C ASP A 35 4.35 -0.34 -6.70
N ALA A 36 3.69 0.12 -7.77
CA ALA A 36 2.65 1.13 -7.69
C ALA A 36 1.44 0.66 -6.87
N LEU A 37 0.80 1.60 -6.18
CA LEU A 37 -0.52 1.40 -5.58
C LEU A 37 -1.57 1.36 -6.68
N VAL A 38 -2.53 0.46 -6.57
CA VAL A 38 -3.61 0.34 -7.56
C VAL A 38 -4.83 1.08 -7.05
N LEU A 39 -5.29 2.05 -7.83
CA LEU A 39 -6.45 2.86 -7.50
C LEU A 39 -7.60 2.62 -8.49
N TRP A 40 -8.82 2.86 -8.02
CA TRP A 40 -9.96 3.16 -8.87
C TRP A 40 -10.48 4.54 -8.49
N ASN A 41 -10.20 5.53 -9.34
CA ASN A 41 -10.29 6.94 -8.99
C ASN A 41 -9.40 7.25 -7.77
N ASP A 42 -10.02 7.58 -6.64
CA ASP A 42 -9.41 7.85 -5.33
C ASP A 42 -9.40 6.63 -4.39
N LEU A 43 -10.15 5.57 -4.72
CA LEU A 43 -10.25 4.37 -3.90
C LEU A 43 -9.01 3.48 -4.06
N LEU A 44 -8.37 3.12 -2.93
CA LEU A 44 -7.27 2.14 -2.90
C LEU A 44 -7.82 0.73 -3.08
N ILE A 45 -7.42 0.07 -4.17
CA ILE A 45 -7.81 -1.30 -4.49
C ILE A 45 -6.73 -2.28 -4.04
N ASP A 46 -5.46 -1.97 -4.32
CA ASP A 46 -4.32 -2.80 -3.92
C ASP A 46 -3.14 -1.95 -3.44
N GLY A 47 -2.35 -2.53 -2.54
CA GLY A 47 -1.19 -1.88 -1.93
C GLY A 47 -1.44 -1.28 -0.55
N HIS A 48 -2.48 -1.72 0.17
CA HIS A 48 -2.82 -1.24 1.53
C HIS A 48 -1.62 -1.17 2.49
N ASN A 49 -0.83 -2.24 2.58
CA ASN A 49 0.35 -2.28 3.46
C ASN A 49 1.45 -1.33 2.97
N ARG A 50 1.70 -1.30 1.64
CA ARG A 50 2.66 -0.39 1.02
C ARG A 50 2.27 1.07 1.29
N TYR A 51 1.00 1.42 1.12
CA TYR A 51 0.47 2.76 1.38
C TYR A 51 0.66 3.15 2.86
N ALA A 52 0.29 2.27 3.79
CA ALA A 52 0.46 2.54 5.23
C ALA A 52 1.93 2.76 5.62
N ILE A 53 2.85 1.94 5.09
CA ILE A 53 4.29 2.06 5.34
C ILE A 53 4.82 3.36 4.72
N CYS A 54 4.44 3.69 3.49
CA CYS A 54 4.88 4.92 2.84
C CYS A 54 4.39 6.17 3.58
N GLN A 55 3.14 6.18 4.05
CA GLN A 55 2.63 7.27 4.88
C GLN A 55 3.37 7.38 6.21
N LYS A 56 3.62 6.25 6.89
CA LYS A 56 4.35 6.20 8.17
C LYS A 56 5.75 6.83 8.06
N HIS A 57 6.43 6.62 6.93
CA HIS A 57 7.82 7.07 6.72
C HIS A 57 7.95 8.30 5.80
N GLY A 58 6.85 8.85 5.29
CA GLY A 58 6.87 9.97 4.35
C GLY A 58 7.56 9.63 3.01
N LEU A 59 7.49 8.36 2.59
CA LEU A 59 8.13 7.90 1.35
C LEU A 59 7.25 8.18 0.13
N PRO A 60 7.85 8.55 -1.02
CA PRO A 60 7.12 8.68 -2.27
C PRO A 60 6.68 7.30 -2.77
N PHE A 61 5.56 7.29 -3.51
CA PHE A 61 5.03 6.10 -4.16
C PHE A 61 4.36 6.49 -5.48
N ASN A 62 4.25 5.52 -6.39
CA ASN A 62 3.53 5.68 -7.64
C ASN A 62 2.13 5.08 -7.53
N THR A 63 1.22 5.55 -8.37
CA THR A 63 -0.16 5.05 -8.47
C THR A 63 -0.49 4.68 -9.90
N ILE A 64 -1.25 3.61 -10.11
CA ILE A 64 -1.85 3.25 -11.40
C ILE A 64 -3.36 3.12 -11.24
N GLN A 65 -4.11 3.32 -12.33
CA GLN A 65 -5.56 3.12 -12.35
C GLN A 65 -5.87 1.68 -12.80
N ALA A 66 -6.77 1.01 -12.07
CA ALA A 66 -7.40 -0.22 -12.54
C ALA A 66 -8.28 0.12 -13.76
N THR A 67 -7.90 -0.41 -14.93
CA THR A 67 -8.66 -0.32 -16.18
C THR A 67 -9.71 -1.43 -16.29
#